data_AF-F3FY79-F1
#
_entry.id   AF-F3FY79-F1
#
_cell.length_a   1.000
_cell.length_b   1.000
_cell.length_c   1.000
_cell.angle_alpha   90.00
_cell.angle_beta   90.00
_cell.angle_gamma   90.00
#
_symmetry.space_group_name_H-M   'P 1'
#
loop_
_entity.id
_entity.type
_entity.pdbx_description
1 polymer ?
#
loop_
_entity_poly.entity_id
_entity_poly.type
_entity_poly.pdbx_seq_one_letter_code
_entity_poly.pdbx_strand_id
1 'polypeptide(L)' 'GRETGIALAANPGIDGLFFTGSSRTGNALHQQFAGQPDKILALEMGGNNPLFVS' A
#
# COMPACT_ATOMS: atom_id res chain seq x y z
N GLY A 1 1.84 -13.26 3.97
CA GLY A 1 1.12 -11.97 4.12
C GLY A 1 1.96 -10.83 3.60
N ARG A 2 2.70 -10.13 4.48
CA ARG A 2 3.56 -8.98 4.12
C ARG A 2 4.59 -9.30 3.03
N GLU A 3 5.30 -10.42 3.17
CA GLU A 3 6.35 -10.82 2.22
C GLU A 3 5.79 -11.13 0.84
N THR A 4 4.66 -11.84 0.78
CA THR A 4 3.90 -12.06 -0.47
C THR A 4 3.47 -10.75 -1.11
N GLY A 5 2.98 -9.79 -0.32
CA GLY A 5 2.59 -8.47 -0.81
C GLY A 5 3.76 -7.67 -1.38
N ILE A 6 4.92 -7.68 -0.72
CA ILE A 6 6.15 -7.02 -1.18
C ILE A 6 6.68 -7.68 -2.47
N ALA A 7 6.62 -9.02 -2.56
CA ALA A 7 7.06 -9.75 -3.74
C ALA A 7 6.14 -9.49 -4.95
N LEU A 8 4.82 -9.45 -4.75
CA LEU A 8 3.86 -9.07 -5.79
C LEU A 8 4.09 -7.62 -6.24
N ALA A 9 4.31 -6.71 -5.29
CA ALA A 9 4.61 -5.30 -5.52
C ALA A 9 5.90 -5.13 -6.37
N ALA A 10 6.91 -5.97 -6.15
CA ALA A 10 8.17 -5.96 -6.91
C ALA A 10 8.06 -6.58 -8.30
N ASN A 11 6.95 -7.26 -8.63
CA ASN A 11 6.84 -7.99 -9.90
C ASN A 11 6.79 -6.98 -11.07
N PRO A 12 7.69 -7.10 -12.07
CA PRO A 12 7.68 -6.21 -13.23
C PRO A 12 6.44 -6.41 -14.13
N GLY A 13 5.75 -7.55 -14.03
CA GLY A 13 4.58 -7.87 -14.84
C GLY A 13 3.24 -7.38 -14.30
N ILE A 14 3.22 -6.57 -13.23
CA ILE A 14 1.99 -5.96 -12.73
C ILE A 14 1.92 -4.48 -13.11
N ASP A 15 0.76 -4.07 -13.62
CA ASP A 15 0.46 -2.68 -13.94
C ASP A 15 -0.06 -1.89 -12.73
N GLY A 16 -0.33 -2.57 -11.62
CA GLY A 16 -0.75 -1.90 -10.39
C GLY A 16 -0.98 -2.81 -9.20
N LEU A 17 -1.15 -2.18 -8.04
CA LEU A 17 -1.36 -2.80 -6.75
C LEU A 17 -2.46 -2.06 -5.98
N PHE A 18 -3.49 -2.80 -5.58
CA PHE A 18 -4.51 -2.34 -4.63
C PHE A 18 -4.28 -3.00 -3.27
N PHE A 19 -4.05 -2.20 -2.23
CA PHE A 19 -3.71 -2.68 -0.90
C PHE A 19 -4.67 -2.14 0.15
N THR A 20 -5.16 -3.03 1.03
CA THR A 20 -5.87 -2.66 2.26
C THR A 20 -5.12 -3.22 3.46
N GLY A 21 -4.82 -2.38 4.45
CA GLY A 21 -4.17 -2.85 5.68
C GLY A 21 -3.53 -1.75 6.51
N SER A 22 -2.44 -2.11 7.20
CA SER A 22 -1.76 -1.17 8.11
C SER A 22 -1.06 -0.04 7.34
N SER A 23 -1.08 1.16 7.91
CA SER A 23 -0.38 2.33 7.35
C SER A 23 1.13 2.11 7.26
N ARG A 24 1.70 1.31 8.17
CA ARG A 24 3.12 0.89 8.11
C ARG A 24 3.44 0.13 6.82
N THR A 25 2.60 -0.83 6.46
CA THR A 25 2.78 -1.61 5.22
C THR A 25 2.51 -0.76 3.98
N GLY A 26 1.44 0.05 4.00
CA GLY A 26 1.13 0.96 2.89
C GLY A 26 2.27 1.94 2.59
N ASN A 27 2.88 2.54 3.61
CA ASN A 27 4.04 3.40 3.44
C ASN A 27 5.25 2.69 2.83
N ALA A 28 5.52 1.44 3.23
CA ALA A 28 6.61 0.66 2.64
C ALA A 28 6.36 0.36 1.16
N LEU A 29 5.11 0.03 0.78
CA LEU A 29 4.72 -0.19 -0.61
C LEU A 29 4.82 1.11 -1.43
N HIS A 30 4.42 2.25 -0.86
CA HIS A 30 4.55 3.56 -1.50
C HIS A 30 6.01 3.90 -1.84
N GLN A 31 6.94 3.67 -0.90
CA GLN A 31 8.37 3.89 -1.14
C GLN A 31 8.92 2.93 -2.20
N GLN A 32 8.44 1.68 -2.24
CA GLN A 32 8.87 0.69 -3.23
C GLN A 32 8.40 1.04 -4.66
N PHE A 33 7.27 1.74 -4.79
CA PHE A 33 6.70 2.17 -6.08
C PHE A 33 7.19 3.56 -6.51
N ALA A 34 7.98 4.25 -5.67
CA ALA A 34 8.56 5.53 -6.03
C ALA A 34 9.38 5.41 -7.32
N GLY A 35 9.10 6.29 -8.29
CA GLY A 35 9.75 6.26 -9.60
C GLY A 35 9.17 5.28 -10.61
N GLN A 36 8.05 4.61 -10.30
CA GLN A 36 7.30 3.76 -11.23
C GLN A 36 5.92 4.39 -11.54
N PRO A 37 5.86 5.57 -12.20
CA PRO A 37 4.61 6.30 -12.41
C PRO A 37 3.59 5.55 -13.29
N ASP A 38 4.07 4.62 -14.11
CA ASP A 38 3.21 3.79 -14.98
C ASP A 38 2.42 2.73 -14.18
N LYS A 39 2.77 2.51 -12.91
CA LYS A 39 2.09 1.55 -12.04
C LYS A 39 1.06 2.24 -11.15
N ILE A 40 -0.18 1.77 -11.21
CA ILE A 40 -1.26 2.26 -10.35
C ILE A 40 -1.04 1.73 -8.93
N LEU A 41 -1.04 2.62 -7.93
CA LEU A 41 -0.99 2.22 -6.52
C LEU A 41 -2.16 2.87 -5.77
N ALA A 42 -3.02 2.05 -5.17
CA ALA A 42 -4.03 2.53 -4.21
C ALA A 42 -3.84 1.88 -2.84
N LEU A 43 -3.91 2.70 -1.80
CA LEU A 43 -3.63 2.34 -0.41
C LEU A 43 -4.81 2.73 0.48
N GLU A 44 -5.59 1.73 0.90
CA GLU A 44 -6.65 1.87 1.90
C GLU A 44 -6.06 1.53 3.27
N MET A 45 -5.67 2.57 4.01
CA MET A 45 -4.95 2.43 5.28
C MET A 45 -5.80 2.86 6.46
N GLY A 46 -5.62 2.16 7.58
CA GLY A 46 -6.21 2.59 8.84
C GLY A 46 -5.70 3.98 9.27
N GLY A 47 -6.58 4.74 9.91
CA GLY A 47 -6.27 5.99 10.60
C GLY A 47 -6.56 5.87 12.10
N ASN A 48 -5.99 6.77 12.89
CA ASN A 48 -6.33 6.87 14.31
C ASN A 48 -7.58 7.77 14.45
N ASN A 49 -8.74 7.30 13.98
CA ASN A 49 -9.98 8.09 13.98
C ASN A 49 -10.50 8.25 15.42
N PRO A 50 -10.43 9.46 16.02
CA PRO A 50 -11.06 9.68 17.31
C PRO A 50 -12.57 9.76 17.12
N LEU A 51 -13.33 8.95 17.88
CA LEU A 51 -14.77 9.11 17.99
C LEU A 51 -15.06 9.96 19.22
N PHE A 52 -15.58 11.17 19.02
CA PHE A 52 -16.13 11.98 20.10
C PHE A 52 -17.58 11.53 20.36
N VAL A 53 -17.89 11.17 21.61
CA VAL A 53 -19.25 10.85 22.06
C VAL A 53 -19.65 11.94 23.05
N SER A 54 -20.70 12.71 22.72
CA SER A 54 -21.31 13.74 23.56
C SER A 54 -22.48 13.21 24.36
#